data_AF-A0A4R3UQM6-F1
#
_entry.id   AF-A0A4R3UQM6-F1
#
_cell.length_a   1.000
_cell.length_b   1.000
_cell.length_c   1.000
_cell.angle_alpha   90.00
_cell.angle_beta   90.00
_cell.angle_gamma   90.00
#
_symmetry.space_group_name_H-M   'P 1'
#
loop_
_entity.id
_entity.type
_entity.pdbx_description
1 polymer ?
#
loop_
_entity_poly.entity_id
_entity_poly.type
_entity_poly.pdbx_seq_one_letter_code
_entity_poly.pdbx_strand_id
1 'polypeptide(L)'
;MSQACPLCKGDGGLVVARTPSFRVVRVVDGEEARRFPAFYRLIWAAHVAEFSDLSAEDRNACMDAVVRIEQVLRSLLAPTKVNLATLGNVVPHLHWHVIARFDWDSHFPAPVWAAAQRDEVPGGAASRLALPLQAVDAAVAQALTC
;
A
#
# COMPACT_ATOMS: atom_id res chain seq x y z
N MET A 1 15.53 -0.60 -17.49
CA MET A 1 15.85 -0.17 -16.10
C MET A 1 16.25 1.30 -16.15
N SER A 2 15.51 2.20 -15.52
CA SER A 2 15.92 3.61 -15.41
C SER A 2 16.92 3.75 -14.26
N GLN A 3 18.15 4.20 -14.56
CA GLN A 3 19.21 4.35 -13.56
C GLN A 3 18.90 5.36 -12.44
N ALA A 4 17.79 6.11 -12.51
CA ALA A 4 17.39 7.06 -11.48
C ALA A 4 16.16 6.62 -10.67
N CYS A 5 15.45 5.56 -11.09
CA CYS A 5 14.20 5.17 -10.44
C CYS A 5 14.44 4.52 -9.05
N PRO A 6 13.89 5.07 -7.95
CA PRO A 6 14.05 4.47 -6.63
C PRO A 6 13.36 3.09 -6.54
N LEU A 7 12.25 2.88 -7.26
CA LEU A 7 11.53 1.60 -7.27
C LEU A 7 12.20 0.53 -8.16
N CYS A 8 13.17 0.92 -9.00
CA CYS A 8 14.06 -0.05 -9.65
C CYS A 8 15.27 -0.39 -8.77
N LYS A 9 15.75 0.54 -7.95
CA LYS A 9 16.98 0.38 -7.13
C LYS A 9 16.73 -0.28 -5.79
N GLY A 10 15.51 -0.18 -5.26
CA GLY A 10 15.18 -0.70 -3.94
C GLY A 10 13.74 -1.17 -3.87
N ASP A 11 13.42 -1.79 -2.73
CA ASP A 11 12.12 -2.43 -2.58
C ASP A 11 10.98 -1.46 -2.33
N GLY A 12 11.26 -0.26 -1.80
CA GLY A 12 10.26 0.77 -1.55
C GLY A 12 9.47 0.59 -0.25
N GLY A 13 9.90 -0.33 0.62
CA GLY A 13 9.33 -0.63 1.93
C GLY A 13 9.75 -2.01 2.44
N LEU A 14 9.11 -2.47 3.52
CA LEU A 14 9.27 -3.84 4.01
C LEU A 14 8.59 -4.81 3.04
N VAL A 15 9.33 -5.73 2.44
CA VAL A 15 8.77 -6.72 1.51
C VAL A 15 7.90 -7.71 2.26
N VAL A 16 6.62 -7.77 1.87
CA VAL A 16 5.61 -8.68 2.43
C VAL A 16 5.42 -9.88 1.51
N ALA A 17 5.38 -9.65 0.19
CA ALA A 17 5.29 -10.70 -0.82
C ALA A 17 6.02 -10.30 -2.10
N ARG A 18 6.45 -11.29 -2.88
CA ARG A 18 7.11 -11.08 -4.16
C ARG A 18 6.72 -12.17 -5.16
N THR A 19 6.41 -11.74 -6.38
CA THR A 19 6.19 -12.58 -7.56
C THR A 19 7.17 -12.16 -8.66
N PRO A 20 7.21 -12.85 -9.82
CA PRO A 20 7.98 -12.37 -10.97
C PRO A 20 7.49 -11.02 -11.50
N SER A 21 6.18 -10.73 -11.40
CA SER A 21 5.56 -9.55 -12.02
C SER A 21 5.45 -8.35 -11.09
N PHE A 22 5.39 -8.55 -9.76
CA PHE A 22 5.27 -7.47 -8.79
C PHE A 22 5.80 -7.86 -7.41
N ARG A 23 5.92 -6.87 -6.54
CA ARG A 23 6.11 -7.08 -5.11
C ARG A 23 5.10 -6.27 -4.33
N VAL A 24 4.75 -6.75 -3.14
CA VAL A 24 3.94 -6.01 -2.18
C VAL A 24 4.81 -5.66 -0.99
N VAL A 25 4.82 -4.39 -0.64
CA VAL A 25 5.59 -3.86 0.48
C VAL A 25 4.69 -3.10 1.44
N ARG A 26 5.00 -3.13 2.73
CA ARG A 26 4.43 -2.20 3.71
C ARG A 26 5.34 -0.99 3.86
N VAL A 27 4.76 0.20 3.90
CA VAL A 27 5.50 1.44 4.17
C VAL A 27 5.89 1.45 5.65
N VAL A 28 7.19 1.51 5.95
CA VAL A 28 7.74 1.39 7.31
C VAL A 28 8.51 2.62 7.77
N ASP A 29 8.85 3.52 6.87
CA ASP A 29 9.65 4.72 7.16
C ASP A 29 8.86 6.01 6.95
N GLY A 30 9.19 7.03 7.75
CA GLY A 30 8.67 8.39 7.62
C GLY A 30 7.26 8.62 8.18
N GLU A 31 6.74 9.82 7.91
CA GLU A 31 5.45 10.28 8.42
C GLU A 31 4.27 9.43 7.92
N GLU A 32 4.35 8.91 6.69
CA GLU A 32 3.33 8.02 6.11
C GLU A 32 3.20 6.74 6.94
N ALA A 33 4.30 6.08 7.29
CA ALA A 33 4.29 4.86 8.10
C ALA A 33 3.77 5.12 9.52
N ARG A 34 4.13 6.27 10.09
CA ARG A 34 3.70 6.67 11.44
C ARG A 34 2.21 6.98 11.52
N ARG A 35 1.68 7.73 10.54
CA ARG A 35 0.28 8.18 10.49
C ARG A 35 -0.67 7.12 9.93
N PHE A 36 -0.19 6.29 9.01
CA PHE A 36 -0.98 5.28 8.29
C PHE A 36 -0.26 3.92 8.30
N PRO A 37 -0.24 3.22 9.46
CA PRO A 37 0.58 2.02 9.66
C PRO A 37 0.21 0.85 8.73
N ALA A 38 -1.06 0.76 8.31
CA ALA A 38 -1.56 -0.22 7.35
C ALA A 38 -1.60 0.37 5.92
N PHE A 39 -0.47 0.91 5.49
CA PHE A 39 -0.22 1.42 4.14
C PHE A 39 0.66 0.43 3.39
N TYR A 40 0.07 -0.24 2.40
CA TYR A 40 0.76 -1.15 1.50
C TYR A 40 0.94 -0.53 0.12
N ARG A 41 1.99 -0.95 -0.57
CA ARG A 41 2.23 -0.66 -1.97
C ARG A 41 2.38 -1.95 -2.75
N LEU A 42 1.60 -2.14 -3.82
CA LEU A 42 1.95 -3.10 -4.87
C LEU A 42 2.80 -2.36 -5.88
N ILE A 43 4.01 -2.85 -6.15
CA ILE A 43 4.96 -2.22 -7.06
C ILE A 43 5.24 -3.18 -8.20
N TRP A 44 4.94 -2.76 -9.43
CA TRP A 44 5.20 -3.58 -10.60
C TRP A 44 6.70 -3.79 -10.80
N ALA A 45 7.12 -4.98 -11.23
CA ALA A 45 8.55 -5.32 -11.33
C ALA A 45 9.22 -4.57 -12.49
N ALA A 46 8.59 -4.58 -13.67
CA ALA A 46 9.06 -3.81 -14.81
C ALA A 46 8.84 -2.31 -14.59
N HIS A 47 9.74 -1.50 -15.13
CA HIS A 47 9.59 -0.05 -15.12
C HIS A 47 8.62 0.37 -16.23
N VAL A 48 7.36 0.52 -15.87
CA VAL A 48 6.29 1.05 -16.72
C VAL A 48 5.65 2.25 -16.02
N ALA A 49 5.25 3.28 -16.76
CA ALA A 49 4.71 4.49 -16.16
C ALA A 49 3.21 4.33 -15.90
N GLU A 50 2.47 3.90 -16.94
CA GLU A 50 1.02 3.89 -16.91
C GLU A 50 0.45 2.49 -16.69
N PHE A 51 -0.71 2.42 -16.03
CA PHE A 51 -1.42 1.15 -15.90
C PHE A 51 -1.87 0.60 -17.25
N SER A 52 -2.14 1.47 -18.23
CA SER A 52 -2.47 1.09 -19.61
C SER A 52 -1.30 0.56 -20.42
N ASP A 53 -0.05 0.71 -19.95
CA ASP A 53 1.13 0.14 -20.61
C ASP A 53 1.27 -1.37 -20.38
N LEU A 54 0.52 -1.91 -19.41
CA LEU A 54 0.42 -3.34 -19.15
C LEU A 54 -0.49 -4.04 -20.16
N SER A 55 -0.20 -5.31 -20.41
CA SER A 55 -1.14 -6.18 -21.15
C SER A 55 -2.47 -6.30 -20.40
N ALA A 56 -3.54 -6.70 -21.09
CA ALA A 56 -4.83 -6.92 -20.43
C ALA A 56 -4.74 -7.99 -19.31
N GLU A 57 -3.94 -9.03 -19.54
CA GLU A 57 -3.67 -10.08 -18.56
C GLU A 57 -2.94 -9.54 -17.33
N ASP A 58 -1.86 -8.77 -17.54
CA ASP A 58 -1.09 -8.17 -16.45
C ASP A 58 -1.91 -7.15 -15.64
N ARG A 59 -2.78 -6.37 -16.30
CA ARG A 59 -3.71 -5.47 -15.61
C ARG A 59 -4.66 -6.23 -14.70
N ASN A 60 -5.23 -7.34 -15.18
CA ASN A 60 -6.11 -8.18 -14.38
C ASN A 60 -5.36 -8.79 -13.19
N ALA A 61 -4.20 -9.38 -13.42
CA ALA A 61 -3.37 -9.95 -12.35
C ALA A 61 -2.96 -8.91 -11.30
N CYS A 62 -2.60 -7.70 -11.74
CA CYS A 62 -2.28 -6.58 -10.86
C CYS A 62 -3.49 -6.16 -10.01
N MET A 63 -4.67 -6.00 -10.62
CA MET A 63 -5.88 -5.61 -9.89
C MET A 63 -6.40 -6.70 -8.96
N ASP A 64 -6.30 -7.97 -9.33
CA ASP A 64 -6.65 -9.09 -8.47
C ASP A 64 -5.78 -9.08 -7.20
N ALA A 65 -4.48 -8.81 -7.34
CA ALA A 65 -3.58 -8.66 -6.20
C ALA A 65 -3.95 -7.44 -5.33
N VAL A 66 -4.27 -6.29 -5.92
CA VAL A 66 -4.76 -5.09 -5.18
C VAL A 66 -6.02 -5.42 -4.39
N VAL A 67 -6.99 -6.10 -5.01
CA VAL A 67 -8.25 -6.51 -4.37
C VAL A 67 -8.00 -7.48 -3.21
N ARG A 68 -7.10 -8.45 -3.37
CA ARG A 68 -6.72 -9.38 -2.29
C ARG A 68 -6.11 -8.65 -1.09
N ILE A 69 -5.23 -7.68 -1.32
CA ILE A 69 -4.67 -6.85 -0.24
C ILE A 69 -5.81 -6.07 0.44
N GLU A 70 -6.68 -5.40 -0.31
CA GLU A 70 -7.83 -4.67 0.24
C GLU A 70 -8.71 -5.59 1.11
N GLN A 71 -9.05 -6.78 0.62
CA GLN A 71 -9.91 -7.73 1.33
C GLN A 71 -9.29 -8.17 2.66
N VAL A 72 -7.98 -8.44 2.69
CA VAL A 72 -7.26 -8.75 3.94
C VAL A 72 -7.34 -7.58 4.91
N LEU A 73 -7.06 -6.35 4.46
CA LEU A 73 -7.14 -5.17 5.33
C LEU A 73 -8.56 -4.96 5.87
N ARG A 74 -9.58 -5.13 5.03
CA ARG A 74 -10.98 -5.00 5.43
C ARG A 74 -11.39 -6.05 6.46
N SER A 75 -11.00 -7.30 6.23
CA SER A 75 -11.34 -8.44 7.09
C SER A 75 -10.68 -8.32 8.47
N LEU A 76 -9.38 -7.97 8.50
CA LEU A 76 -8.58 -8.03 9.72
C LEU A 76 -8.61 -6.75 10.56
N LEU A 77 -8.74 -5.59 9.92
CA LEU A 77 -8.62 -4.30 10.59
C LEU A 77 -9.93 -3.53 10.69
N ALA A 78 -10.99 -3.96 9.99
CA ALA A 78 -12.27 -3.26 9.92
C ALA A 78 -12.14 -1.73 9.74
N PRO A 79 -11.35 -1.25 8.75
CA PRO A 79 -11.18 0.18 8.52
C PRO A 79 -12.50 0.83 8.10
N THR A 80 -12.66 2.11 8.46
CA THR A 80 -13.77 2.94 7.99
C THR A 80 -13.81 2.98 6.45
N LYS A 81 -12.65 3.02 5.79
CA LYS A 81 -12.52 2.94 4.33
C LYS A 81 -11.16 2.41 3.91
N VAL A 82 -11.05 1.77 2.74
CA VAL A 82 -9.76 1.57 2.05
C VAL A 82 -9.62 2.57 0.91
N ASN A 83 -8.46 3.23 0.82
CA ASN A 83 -8.08 4.04 -0.33
C ASN A 83 -7.21 3.22 -1.28
N LEU A 84 -7.57 3.23 -2.57
CA LEU A 84 -6.81 2.65 -3.67
C LEU A 84 -6.41 3.78 -4.61
N ALA A 85 -5.12 3.88 -4.94
CA ALA A 85 -4.66 4.91 -5.87
C ALA A 85 -3.39 4.46 -6.61
N THR A 86 -3.31 4.77 -7.89
CA THR A 86 -2.05 4.83 -8.65
C THR A 86 -1.89 6.28 -9.11
N LEU A 87 -0.80 6.92 -8.69
CA LEU A 87 -0.52 8.32 -9.00
C LEU A 87 0.70 8.42 -9.91
N GLY A 88 1.90 8.27 -9.36
CA GLY A 88 3.14 8.22 -10.15
C GLY A 88 3.70 9.58 -10.59
N ASN A 89 3.12 10.72 -10.16
CA ASN A 89 3.56 12.07 -10.59
C ASN A 89 5.05 12.36 -10.32
N VAL A 90 5.58 11.91 -9.17
CA VAL A 90 7.00 12.13 -8.78
C VAL A 90 7.88 10.95 -9.20
N VAL A 91 7.35 9.73 -9.10
CA VAL A 91 8.05 8.51 -9.49
C VAL A 91 7.16 7.76 -10.50
N PRO A 92 7.38 7.96 -11.81
CA PRO A 92 6.56 7.37 -12.87
C PRO A 92 6.95 5.90 -13.10
N HIS A 93 6.76 5.11 -12.06
CA HIS A 93 6.91 3.66 -12.06
C HIS A 93 5.66 3.11 -11.38
N LEU A 94 4.87 2.34 -12.11
CA LEU A 94 3.58 1.81 -11.67
C LEU A 94 3.64 1.19 -10.28
N HIS A 95 2.90 1.80 -9.37
CA HIS A 95 2.65 1.28 -8.04
C HIS A 95 1.27 1.70 -7.56
N TRP A 96 0.60 0.78 -6.88
CA TRP A 96 -0.69 1.01 -6.25
C TRP A 96 -0.52 1.21 -4.76
N HIS A 97 -1.10 2.28 -4.23
CA HIS A 97 -1.31 2.50 -2.80
C HIS A 97 -2.57 1.76 -2.36
N VAL A 98 -2.47 0.95 -1.31
CA VAL A 98 -3.59 0.26 -0.66
C VAL A 98 -3.55 0.59 0.82
N ILE A 99 -4.47 1.45 1.27
CA ILE A 99 -4.36 2.11 2.58
C ILE A 99 -5.65 1.90 3.38
N ALA A 100 -5.53 1.25 4.54
CA ALA A 100 -6.62 1.20 5.51
C ALA A 100 -6.74 2.56 6.22
N ARG A 101 -7.93 3.17 6.15
CA ARG A 101 -8.27 4.49 6.69
C ARG A 101 -9.31 4.37 7.79
N PHE A 102 -9.21 5.24 8.79
CA PHE A 102 -10.05 5.22 9.96
C PHE A 102 -10.58 6.62 10.26
N ASP A 103 -11.80 6.70 10.79
CA ASP A 103 -12.41 7.98 11.22
C ASP A 103 -11.56 8.77 12.23
N TRP A 104 -10.79 8.06 13.06
CA TRP A 104 -9.86 8.61 14.03
C TRP A 104 -8.49 8.97 13.44
N ASP A 105 -8.17 8.60 12.20
CA ASP A 105 -6.87 8.94 11.61
C ASP A 105 -6.71 10.45 11.42
N SER A 106 -5.47 10.94 11.34
CA SER A 106 -5.19 12.37 11.35
C SER A 106 -5.74 13.13 10.15
N HIS A 107 -6.15 12.46 9.06
CA HIS A 107 -6.53 13.10 7.80
C HIS A 107 -7.98 12.85 7.40
N PHE A 108 -8.68 11.86 7.96
CA PHE A 108 -10.05 11.52 7.56
C PHE A 108 -11.01 12.73 7.73
N PRO A 109 -11.93 13.03 6.79
CA PRO A 109 -12.25 12.30 5.56
C PRO A 109 -11.37 12.65 4.34
N ALA A 110 -10.36 13.51 4.50
CA ALA A 110 -9.48 13.90 3.41
C ALA A 110 -8.51 12.76 2.99
N PRO A 111 -7.97 12.80 1.76
CA PRO A 111 -6.89 11.91 1.33
C PRO A 111 -5.65 12.02 2.22
N VAL A 112 -4.84 10.96 2.28
CA VAL A 112 -3.63 10.91 3.12
C VAL A 112 -2.56 11.96 2.76
N TRP A 113 -2.62 12.52 1.55
CA TRP A 113 -1.68 13.53 1.06
C TRP A 113 -2.18 14.97 1.25
N ALA A 114 -3.37 15.17 1.83
CA ALA A 114 -3.87 16.49 2.18
C ALA A 114 -3.26 16.99 3.51
N ALA A 115 -3.63 18.19 3.94
CA ALA A 115 -3.29 18.65 5.29
C ALA A 115 -4.05 17.84 6.35
N ALA A 116 -3.40 17.59 7.49
CA ALA A 116 -4.01 16.93 8.65
C ALA A 116 -5.23 17.73 9.13
N GLN A 117 -6.28 17.00 9.52
CA GLN A 117 -7.55 17.53 10.01
C GLN A 117 -7.64 17.51 11.55
N ARG A 118 -6.76 16.73 12.19
CA ARG A 118 -6.67 16.57 13.65
C ARG A 118 -5.31 16.04 14.06
N ASP A 119 -5.01 16.17 15.34
CA ASP A 119 -3.82 15.58 15.94
C ASP A 119 -3.84 14.06 15.86
N GLU A 120 -2.65 13.46 15.91
CA GLU A 120 -2.51 12.02 15.93
C GLU A 120 -2.97 11.42 17.24
N VAL A 121 -3.49 10.21 17.17
CA VAL A 121 -3.96 9.47 18.34
C VAL A 121 -2.82 9.23 19.34
N PRO A 122 -3.06 9.39 20.65
CA PRO A 122 -2.07 9.07 21.68
C PRO A 122 -1.57 7.62 21.53
N GLY A 123 -0.25 7.42 21.63
CA GLY A 123 0.38 6.12 21.40
C GLY A 123 0.60 5.77 19.92
N GLY A 124 0.21 6.64 18.99
CA GLY A 124 0.42 6.48 17.55
C GLY A 124 -0.63 5.59 16.89
N ALA A 125 -0.85 5.78 15.57
CA ALA A 125 -1.92 5.09 14.84
C ALA A 125 -1.85 3.56 14.92
N ALA A 126 -0.64 2.98 15.00
CA ALA A 126 -0.46 1.54 15.12
C ALA A 126 -1.08 0.96 16.40
N SER A 127 -1.09 1.73 17.50
CA SER A 127 -1.68 1.31 18.79
C SER A 127 -3.20 1.12 18.74
N ARG A 128 -3.86 1.67 17.72
CA ARG A 128 -5.31 1.61 17.53
C ARG A 128 -5.76 0.48 16.60
N LEU A 129 -4.82 -0.24 15.98
CA LEU A 129 -5.15 -1.36 15.09
C LEU A 129 -5.63 -2.56 15.90
N ALA A 130 -6.61 -3.29 15.35
CA ALA A 130 -7.17 -4.48 15.97
C ALA A 130 -6.17 -5.65 16.05
N LEU A 131 -5.19 -5.68 15.14
CA LEU A 131 -4.14 -6.70 15.09
C LEU A 131 -2.76 -6.05 14.92
N PRO A 132 -1.69 -6.70 15.42
CA PRO A 132 -0.32 -6.32 15.10
C PRO A 132 -0.05 -6.36 13.60
N LEU A 133 0.72 -5.40 13.09
CA LEU A 133 1.04 -5.30 11.66
C LEU A 133 1.70 -6.56 11.11
N GLN A 134 2.50 -7.26 11.90
CA GLN A 134 3.15 -8.51 11.49
C GLN A 134 2.13 -9.62 11.16
N ALA A 135 1.01 -9.67 11.88
CA ALA A 135 -0.06 -10.61 11.58
C ALA A 135 -0.80 -10.22 10.28
N VAL A 136 -0.98 -8.92 10.05
CA VAL A 136 -1.56 -8.40 8.80
C VAL A 136 -0.62 -8.68 7.61
N ASP A 137 0.68 -8.45 7.78
CA ASP A 137 1.70 -8.75 6.77
C ASP A 137 1.66 -10.23 6.37
N ALA A 138 1.63 -11.14 7.36
CA ALA A 138 1.54 -12.57 7.11
C ALA A 138 0.27 -12.97 6.33
N ALA A 139 -0.88 -12.37 6.67
CA ALA A 139 -2.14 -12.62 5.97
C ALA A 139 -2.13 -12.06 4.53
N VAL A 140 -1.54 -10.88 4.31
CA VAL A 140 -1.36 -10.32 2.97
C VAL A 140 -0.46 -11.22 2.14
N ALA A 141 0.65 -11.70 2.71
CA ALA A 141 1.56 -12.62 2.03
C ALA A 141 0.84 -13.92 1.62
N GLN A 142 0.08 -14.52 2.53
CA GLN A 142 -0.68 -15.73 2.28
C GLN A 142 -1.73 -15.54 1.17
N ALA A 143 -2.47 -14.44 1.19
CA ALA A 143 -3.52 -14.15 0.21
C ALA A 143 -2.99 -13.99 -1.23
N LEU A 144 -1.70 -13.72 -1.40
CA LEU A 144 -1.05 -13.55 -2.70
C LEU A 144 -0.34 -14.82 -3.21
N THR A 145 -0.25 -15.87 -2.38
CA THR A 145 0.33 -17.16 -2.74
C THR A 145 -0.70 -18.23 -3.14
N CYS A 146 -1.98 -17.99 -2.87
CA CYS A 146 -3.10 -18.89 -3.17
C CYS A 146 -3.82 -18.49 -4.46
#